data_AF-A0A928E6Y8-F1
#
_entry.id   AF-A0A928E6Y8-F1
#
_cell.length_a   1.000
_cell.length_b   1.000
_cell.length_c   1.000
_cell.angle_alpha   90.00
_cell.angle_beta   90.00
_cell.angle_gamma   90.00
#
_symmetry.space_group_name_H-M   'P 1'
#
loop_
_entity.id
_entity.type
_entity.pdbx_description
1 polymer ?
#
loop_
_entity_poly.entity_id
_entity_poly.type
_entity_poly.pdbx_seq_one_letter_code
_entity_poly.pdbx_strand_id
1 'polypeptide(L)'
;MKKISIFALLSVVTLPVFAEETTKTIEPVTDKVSEVTESVEKPKLSATERAERRTALKEEIKAELRQEYETTKKEMAPTVKKDEHGFLHGFQIGAGISATSGLNGFIGYANKDAESFWGKRFGVRFDFATTKPIKSLINNAIDTIVDDGIDIGDDLTITDGKIDASHYAALVDFYPFGDTWAMGAWRITGGYAFGDMNMAANIAGTFDGPSGRYEFELAGQRYAYTGNSMNGTAGLDWEYRGPYLGTGFDIGLFAGLKIYVDAGVVFTNRAAELSLDVPVDNLQTFDGGTWKPVDNATLKNELEKYKADALADAQSELDDFKFYPMVKAGFMYRF
;
A
#
# COMPACT_ATOMS: atom_id res chain seq x y z
N MET A 1 -3.45 -32.01 -0.22
CA MET A 1 -3.41 -31.09 0.94
C MET A 1 -3.15 -29.70 0.41
N LYS A 2 -4.02 -28.74 0.72
CA LYS A 2 -3.87 -27.35 0.31
C LYS A 2 -2.93 -26.71 1.34
N LYS A 3 -1.76 -26.22 0.90
CA LYS A 3 -0.86 -25.46 1.76
C LYS A 3 -1.58 -24.17 2.16
N ILE A 4 -1.80 -23.93 3.45
CA ILE A 4 -2.23 -22.61 3.94
C ILE A 4 -1.05 -21.68 3.66
N SER A 5 -1.19 -20.88 2.60
CA SER A 5 -0.15 -19.98 2.16
C SER A 5 -0.12 -18.78 3.10
N ILE A 6 1.03 -18.50 3.72
CA ILE A 6 1.28 -17.29 4.52
C ILE A 6 0.93 -16.00 3.73
N PHE A 7 0.97 -16.05 2.39
CA PHE A 7 0.49 -14.96 1.53
C PHE A 7 -1.01 -14.66 1.69
N ALA A 8 -1.85 -15.63 2.08
CA ALA A 8 -3.25 -15.40 2.37
C ALA A 8 -3.43 -14.45 3.56
N LEU A 9 -2.69 -14.67 4.65
CA LEU A 9 -2.70 -13.78 5.83
C LEU A 9 -2.22 -12.35 5.50
N LEU A 10 -1.17 -12.19 4.67
CA LEU A 10 -0.74 -10.86 4.22
C LEU A 10 -1.73 -10.20 3.26
N SER A 11 -2.38 -10.98 2.38
CA SER A 11 -3.33 -10.42 1.40
C SER A 11 -4.60 -9.87 2.05
N VAL A 12 -5.10 -10.51 3.11
CA VAL A 12 -6.34 -10.09 3.79
C VAL A 12 -6.18 -8.76 4.53
N VAL A 13 -4.98 -8.43 5.01
CA VAL A 13 -4.70 -7.14 5.68
C VAL A 13 -4.53 -5.98 4.69
N THR A 14 -4.17 -6.26 3.42
CA THR A 14 -3.85 -5.20 2.43
C THR A 14 -5.01 -4.75 1.53
N LEU A 15 -6.07 -5.56 1.42
CA LEU A 15 -7.10 -5.38 0.38
C LEU A 15 -8.33 -4.52 0.76
N PRO A 16 -8.83 -4.45 2.00
CA PRO A 16 -10.13 -3.80 2.24
C PRO A 16 -10.09 -2.26 2.36
N VAL A 17 -8.91 -1.61 2.40
CA VAL A 17 -8.82 -0.16 2.67
C VAL A 17 -9.04 0.72 1.41
N PHE A 18 -9.09 0.16 0.20
CA PHE A 18 -9.11 0.96 -1.04
C PHE A 18 -10.27 0.68 -2.02
N ALA A 19 -11.28 -0.09 -1.64
CA ALA A 19 -12.29 -0.57 -2.59
C ALA A 19 -13.62 0.21 -2.62
N GLU A 20 -13.89 1.14 -1.70
CA GLU A 20 -15.16 1.88 -1.69
C GLU A 20 -14.96 3.37 -2.01
N GLU A 21 -15.74 3.85 -2.97
CA GLU A 21 -15.91 5.24 -3.41
C GLU A 21 -14.82 5.85 -4.32
N THR A 22 -14.97 5.69 -5.64
CA THR A 22 -14.98 6.84 -6.58
C THR A 22 -15.32 6.41 -8.02
N THR A 23 -16.61 6.37 -8.35
CA THR A 23 -17.08 6.48 -9.73
C THR A 23 -18.14 7.57 -9.83
N LYS A 24 -17.71 8.79 -10.17
CA LYS A 24 -18.59 9.82 -10.75
C LYS A 24 -17.95 10.32 -12.04
N THR A 25 -18.59 9.94 -13.13
CA THR A 25 -18.27 10.27 -14.52
C THR A 25 -18.53 11.77 -14.77
N ILE A 26 -17.57 12.46 -15.38
CA ILE A 26 -17.70 13.83 -15.89
C ILE A 26 -18.01 13.73 -17.39
N GLU A 27 -19.12 14.31 -17.83
CA GLU A 27 -19.48 14.44 -19.25
C GLU A 27 -18.59 15.47 -19.96
N PRO A 28 -18.14 15.22 -21.21
CA PRO A 28 -17.40 16.19 -21.99
C PRO A 28 -18.31 17.25 -22.62
N VAL A 29 -17.98 18.52 -22.34
CA VAL A 29 -18.51 19.71 -23.04
C VAL A 29 -17.93 19.71 -24.46
N THR A 30 -18.70 19.20 -25.41
CA THR A 30 -18.41 19.28 -26.85
C THR A 30 -19.62 19.81 -27.60
N ASP A 31 -20.12 20.98 -27.21
CA ASP A 31 -21.13 21.71 -27.97
C ASP A 31 -20.84 23.20 -27.84
N LYS A 32 -20.04 23.74 -28.78
CA LYS A 32 -19.92 25.18 -29.08
C LYS A 32 -18.99 25.52 -30.27
N VAL A 33 -19.06 24.77 -31.37
CA VAL A 33 -18.36 25.15 -32.62
C VAL A 33 -19.25 25.07 -33.87
N SER A 34 -20.55 24.75 -33.77
CA SER A 34 -21.43 24.65 -34.95
C SER A 34 -22.36 25.84 -35.20
N GLU A 35 -22.40 26.87 -34.36
CA GLU A 35 -23.35 27.99 -34.50
C GLU A 35 -22.67 29.35 -34.67
N VAL A 36 -21.89 29.53 -35.75
CA VAL A 36 -21.77 30.86 -36.40
C VAL A 36 -21.54 30.65 -37.90
N THR A 37 -22.58 30.26 -38.63
CA THR A 37 -22.65 30.56 -40.07
C THR A 37 -24.09 30.51 -40.55
N GLU A 38 -24.88 31.54 -40.26
CA GLU A 38 -25.96 31.89 -41.17
C GLU A 38 -26.37 33.36 -41.07
N SER A 39 -26.76 33.91 -42.23
CA SER A 39 -27.27 35.26 -42.49
C SER A 39 -26.28 36.41 -42.73
N VAL A 40 -25.54 36.33 -43.85
CA VAL A 40 -25.22 37.55 -44.63
C VAL A 40 -25.46 37.27 -46.11
N GLU A 41 -26.34 38.07 -46.70
CA GLU A 41 -26.65 38.12 -48.13
C GLU A 41 -25.37 38.17 -48.97
N LYS A 42 -25.13 37.13 -49.79
CA LYS A 42 -23.90 37.03 -50.57
C LYS A 42 -24.03 37.85 -51.86
N PRO A 43 -23.18 38.87 -52.11
CA PRO A 43 -23.00 39.38 -53.46
C PRO A 43 -22.46 38.24 -54.35
N LYS A 44 -22.85 38.24 -55.63
CA LYS A 44 -22.37 37.28 -56.65
C LYS A 44 -20.89 37.53 -56.98
N LEU A 45 -20.01 37.26 -56.02
CA LEU A 45 -18.57 37.18 -56.22
C LEU A 45 -18.26 35.93 -57.04
N SER A 46 -17.43 36.08 -58.07
CA SER A 46 -16.91 34.99 -58.89
C SER A 46 -16.10 34.00 -58.05
N ALA A 47 -15.89 32.79 -58.58
CA ALA A 47 -15.14 31.75 -57.86
C ALA A 47 -13.71 32.21 -57.49
N THR A 48 -13.09 33.01 -58.36
CA THR A 48 -11.74 33.58 -58.16
C THR A 48 -11.72 34.59 -57.01
N GLU A 49 -12.67 35.54 -56.98
CA GLU A 49 -12.74 36.55 -55.92
C GLU A 49 -13.06 35.93 -54.55
N ARG A 50 -13.81 34.83 -54.51
CA ARG A 50 -14.05 34.06 -53.26
C ARG A 50 -12.78 33.36 -52.76
N ALA A 51 -11.94 32.86 -53.66
CA ALA A 51 -10.68 32.21 -53.30
C ALA A 51 -9.66 33.21 -52.76
N GLU A 52 -9.55 34.38 -53.41
CA GLU A 52 -8.67 35.46 -52.96
C GLU A 52 -9.12 36.01 -51.60
N ARG A 53 -10.42 36.27 -51.41
CA ARG A 53 -10.95 36.77 -50.14
C ARG A 53 -10.81 35.77 -49.00
N ARG A 54 -10.93 34.47 -49.27
CA ARG A 54 -10.64 33.40 -48.28
C ARG A 54 -9.17 33.34 -47.90
N THR A 55 -8.27 33.61 -48.85
CA THR A 55 -6.82 33.59 -48.59
C THR A 55 -6.41 34.82 -47.77
N ALA A 56 -6.93 36.00 -48.12
CA ALA A 56 -6.72 37.22 -47.35
C ALA A 56 -7.25 37.10 -45.91
N LEU A 57 -8.48 36.58 -45.74
CA LEU A 57 -9.08 36.38 -44.41
C LEU A 57 -8.27 35.39 -43.54
N LYS A 58 -7.69 34.34 -44.15
CA LYS A 58 -6.84 33.38 -43.43
C LYS A 58 -5.55 34.02 -42.92
N GLU A 59 -4.92 34.88 -43.70
CA GLU A 59 -3.70 35.56 -43.28
C GLU A 59 -4.00 36.66 -42.24
N GLU A 60 -5.15 37.33 -42.33
CA GLU A 60 -5.62 38.29 -41.33
C GLU A 60 -5.88 37.63 -39.97
N ILE A 61 -6.66 36.54 -39.93
CA ILE A 61 -6.91 35.76 -38.70
C ILE A 61 -5.60 35.24 -38.10
N LYS A 62 -4.66 34.80 -38.94
CA LYS A 62 -3.36 34.30 -38.50
C LYS A 62 -2.47 35.41 -37.93
N ALA A 63 -2.59 36.64 -38.42
CA ALA A 63 -1.89 37.79 -37.89
C ALA A 63 -2.47 38.21 -36.52
N GLU A 64 -3.81 38.25 -36.40
CA GLU A 64 -4.48 38.53 -35.13
C GLU A 64 -4.14 37.50 -34.05
N LEU A 65 -4.21 36.20 -34.38
CA LEU A 65 -3.84 35.12 -33.44
C LEU A 65 -2.39 35.19 -32.99
N ARG A 66 -1.46 35.62 -33.87
CA ARG A 66 -0.06 35.83 -33.50
C ARG A 66 0.11 36.99 -32.53
N GLN A 67 -0.62 38.08 -32.76
CA GLN A 67 -0.55 39.25 -31.89
C GLN A 67 -1.17 38.96 -30.52
N GLU A 68 -2.31 38.26 -30.49
CA GLU A 68 -2.95 37.81 -29.25
C GLU A 68 -2.04 36.83 -28.48
N TYR A 69 -1.39 35.89 -29.18
CA TYR A 69 -0.42 34.98 -28.58
C TYR A 69 0.79 35.69 -27.97
N GLU A 70 1.40 36.66 -28.67
CA GLU A 70 2.54 37.42 -28.14
C GLU A 70 2.14 38.35 -26.99
N THR A 71 0.93 38.89 -27.01
CA THR A 71 0.40 39.73 -25.92
C THR A 71 0.12 38.88 -24.68
N THR A 72 -0.56 37.75 -24.87
CA THR A 72 -0.83 36.76 -23.80
C THR A 72 0.48 36.21 -23.24
N LYS A 73 1.49 35.92 -24.08
CA LYS A 73 2.80 35.46 -23.64
C LYS A 73 3.57 36.51 -22.82
N LYS A 74 3.40 37.81 -23.12
CA LYS A 74 3.98 38.90 -22.32
C LYS A 74 3.24 39.12 -21.01
N GLU A 75 1.92 39.00 -20.99
CA GLU A 75 1.10 39.17 -19.78
C GLU A 75 1.18 37.94 -18.86
N MET A 76 1.37 36.75 -19.45
CA MET A 76 1.57 35.48 -18.73
C MET A 76 3.05 35.18 -18.48
N ALA A 77 4.00 36.02 -18.92
CA ALA A 77 5.39 35.87 -18.52
C ALA A 77 5.46 36.15 -17.01
N PRO A 78 5.66 35.12 -16.16
CA PRO A 78 5.67 35.35 -14.73
C PRO A 78 6.83 36.30 -14.43
N THR A 79 6.53 37.43 -13.79
CA THR A 79 7.51 38.20 -13.04
C THR A 79 8.00 37.30 -11.93
N VAL A 80 9.00 36.46 -12.22
CA VAL A 80 9.70 35.65 -11.23
C VAL A 80 10.47 36.62 -10.34
N LYS A 81 9.78 37.15 -9.32
CA LYS A 81 10.47 37.68 -8.16
C LYS A 81 11.27 36.52 -7.61
N LYS A 82 12.58 36.73 -7.54
CA LYS A 82 13.53 35.81 -6.95
C LYS A 82 13.24 35.81 -5.44
N ASP A 83 12.29 34.99 -5.02
CA ASP A 83 11.87 34.93 -3.62
C ASP A 83 13.07 34.48 -2.77
N GLU A 84 13.48 35.34 -1.85
CA GLU A 84 14.59 35.14 -0.91
C GLU A 84 14.29 34.02 0.12
N HIS A 85 13.16 33.31 -0.01
CA HIS A 85 12.73 32.18 0.81
C HIS A 85 12.95 30.80 0.15
N GLY A 86 13.89 30.69 -0.78
CA GLY A 86 14.12 29.47 -1.59
C GLY A 86 14.43 28.16 -0.83
N PHE A 87 14.68 28.21 0.48
CA PHE A 87 14.86 27.00 1.31
C PHE A 87 13.54 26.41 1.82
N LEU A 88 12.51 27.22 2.08
CA LEU A 88 11.20 26.70 2.49
C LEU A 88 10.50 26.01 1.32
N HIS A 89 10.73 26.49 0.10
CA HIS A 89 10.30 25.84 -1.13
C HIS A 89 10.89 24.43 -1.23
N GLY A 90 10.02 23.44 -1.08
CA GLY A 90 10.39 22.03 -1.14
C GLY A 90 10.43 21.30 0.19
N PHE A 91 10.30 21.99 1.34
CA PHE A 91 10.08 21.31 2.62
C PHE A 91 8.74 20.56 2.58
N GLN A 92 8.72 19.38 3.18
CA GLN A 92 7.59 18.46 3.11
C GLN A 92 7.29 17.86 4.47
N ILE A 93 6.01 17.78 4.78
CA ILE A 93 5.48 16.99 5.89
C ILE A 93 4.40 16.09 5.35
N GLY A 94 4.31 14.87 5.86
CA GLY A 94 3.23 13.97 5.51
C GLY A 94 2.77 13.12 6.68
N ALA A 95 1.52 12.71 6.59
CA ALA A 95 0.87 11.81 7.53
C ALA A 95 -0.03 10.86 6.75
N GLY A 96 -0.14 9.62 7.21
CA GLY A 96 -0.90 8.59 6.52
C GLY A 96 -1.07 7.32 7.32
N ILE A 97 -1.36 6.25 6.58
CA ILE A 97 -1.45 4.89 7.08
C ILE A 97 -0.53 3.97 6.28
N SER A 98 0.01 2.97 6.97
CA SER A 98 0.81 1.87 6.45
C SER A 98 0.09 0.57 6.76
N ALA A 99 -0.09 -0.29 5.75
CA ALA A 99 -0.71 -1.59 5.93
C ALA A 99 0.05 -2.45 6.95
N THR A 100 1.36 -2.24 7.08
CA THR A 100 2.23 -3.05 7.95
C THR A 100 2.66 -2.34 9.23
N SER A 101 2.38 -1.04 9.37
CA SER A 101 2.91 -0.25 10.50
C SER A 101 1.93 0.77 11.10
N GLY A 102 0.65 0.79 10.68
CA GLY A 102 -0.35 1.69 11.24
C GLY A 102 -0.14 3.14 10.80
N LEU A 103 -0.24 4.11 11.71
CA LEU A 103 -0.03 5.52 11.36
C LEU A 103 1.41 5.74 10.94
N ASN A 104 1.63 6.38 9.80
CA ASN A 104 2.94 6.83 9.38
C ASN A 104 2.99 8.34 9.24
N GLY A 105 4.18 8.90 9.46
CA GLY A 105 4.49 10.28 9.18
C GLY A 105 5.88 10.40 8.57
N PHE A 106 6.13 11.52 7.93
CA PHE A 106 7.46 11.84 7.44
C PHE A 106 7.72 13.34 7.44
N ILE A 107 9.01 13.67 7.49
CA ILE A 107 9.53 15.00 7.18
C ILE A 107 10.54 14.86 6.05
N GLY A 108 10.54 15.79 5.11
CA GLY A 108 11.42 15.69 3.94
C GLY A 108 11.67 17.00 3.24
N TYR A 109 12.48 16.91 2.19
CA TYR A 109 12.81 18.02 1.32
C TYR A 109 12.93 17.53 -0.12
N ALA A 110 12.21 18.14 -1.05
CA ALA A 110 12.44 18.00 -2.49
C ALA A 110 12.01 19.28 -3.22
N ASN A 111 12.97 19.92 -3.89
CA ASN A 111 12.76 21.17 -4.59
C ASN A 111 12.51 20.91 -6.08
N LYS A 112 11.24 20.91 -6.50
CA LYS A 112 10.86 20.68 -7.90
C LYS A 112 11.13 21.86 -8.81
N ASP A 113 11.19 23.05 -8.24
CA ASP A 113 11.40 24.30 -8.98
C ASP A 113 12.90 24.59 -9.19
N ALA A 114 13.78 23.70 -8.74
CA ALA A 114 15.21 23.83 -8.95
C ALA A 114 15.56 23.80 -10.45
N GLU A 115 16.36 24.77 -10.89
CA GLU A 115 16.86 24.86 -12.28
C GLU A 115 17.74 23.65 -12.65
N SER A 116 18.42 23.07 -11.65
CA SER A 116 19.27 21.89 -11.81
C SER A 116 18.44 20.66 -12.20
N PHE A 117 18.93 19.91 -13.21
CA PHE A 117 18.36 18.62 -13.59
C PHE A 117 18.22 17.65 -12.41
N TRP A 118 19.24 17.61 -11.54
CA TRP A 118 19.28 16.74 -10.38
C TRP A 118 18.49 17.30 -9.19
N GLY A 119 18.52 18.62 -8.99
CA GLY A 119 17.80 19.28 -7.91
C GLY A 119 16.30 19.02 -7.95
N LYS A 120 15.70 19.05 -9.14
CA LYS A 120 14.27 18.73 -9.32
C LYS A 120 13.91 17.26 -9.20
N ARG A 121 14.90 16.37 -9.30
CA ARG A 121 14.66 14.92 -9.33
C ARG A 121 14.94 14.23 -8.02
N PHE A 122 15.78 14.80 -7.17
CA PHE A 122 16.09 14.21 -5.88
C PHE A 122 15.35 14.88 -4.73
N GLY A 123 14.91 14.05 -3.80
CA GLY A 123 14.41 14.45 -2.49
C GLY A 123 15.01 13.57 -1.40
N VAL A 124 14.93 14.03 -0.16
CA VAL A 124 15.29 13.26 1.02
C VAL A 124 14.11 13.25 1.99
N ARG A 125 13.87 12.13 2.67
CA ARG A 125 12.83 12.04 3.70
C ARG A 125 13.24 11.14 4.86
N PHE A 126 12.72 11.48 6.03
CA PHE A 126 12.79 10.67 7.23
C PHE A 126 11.38 10.20 7.55
N ASP A 127 11.15 8.89 7.45
CA ASP A 127 9.86 8.27 7.73
C ASP A 127 9.87 7.70 9.15
N PHE A 128 8.70 7.74 9.77
CA PHE A 128 8.41 7.05 11.02
C PHE A 128 7.00 6.46 10.95
N ALA A 129 6.77 5.31 11.55
CA ALA A 129 5.42 4.77 11.70
C ALA A 129 5.25 4.00 12.99
N THR A 130 4.03 3.96 13.49
CA THR A 130 3.67 3.15 14.66
C THR A 130 2.17 2.84 14.70
N THR A 131 1.84 1.64 15.17
CA THR A 131 0.46 1.27 15.46
C THR A 131 -0.05 1.85 16.79
N LYS A 132 0.84 2.26 17.72
CA LYS A 132 0.50 2.64 19.10
C LYS A 132 -0.65 3.65 19.24
N PRO A 133 -0.67 4.79 18.51
CA PRO A 133 -1.69 5.83 18.72
C PRO A 133 -3.08 5.42 18.22
N ILE A 134 -3.16 4.47 17.29
CA ILE A 134 -4.42 3.98 16.70
C ILE A 134 -4.62 2.50 16.96
N LYS A 135 -3.96 1.94 17.97
CA LYS A 135 -3.96 0.50 18.23
C LYS A 135 -5.38 -0.02 18.47
N SER A 136 -6.21 0.74 19.18
CA SER A 136 -7.62 0.40 19.38
C SER A 136 -8.41 0.42 18.06
N LEU A 137 -8.17 1.38 17.17
CA LEU A 137 -8.84 1.44 15.87
C LEU A 137 -8.40 0.31 14.93
N ILE A 138 -7.10 -0.02 14.93
CA ILE A 138 -6.58 -1.14 14.14
C ILE A 138 -7.14 -2.46 14.66
N ASN A 139 -7.08 -2.68 15.96
CA ASN A 139 -7.66 -3.89 16.56
C ASN A 139 -9.16 -3.95 16.30
N ASN A 140 -9.91 -2.87 16.51
CA ASN A 140 -11.34 -2.84 16.19
C ASN A 140 -11.63 -3.09 14.70
N ALA A 141 -10.80 -2.60 13.78
CA ALA A 141 -10.95 -2.83 12.35
C ALA A 141 -10.63 -4.29 11.99
N ILE A 142 -9.61 -4.88 12.61
CA ILE A 142 -9.32 -6.31 12.52
C ILE A 142 -10.53 -7.08 13.05
N ASP A 143 -11.01 -6.77 14.25
CA ASP A 143 -12.19 -7.38 14.88
C ASP A 143 -13.44 -7.26 13.99
N THR A 144 -13.64 -6.12 13.32
CA THR A 144 -14.79 -5.93 12.41
C THR A 144 -14.66 -6.76 11.13
N ILE A 145 -13.45 -6.91 10.58
CA ILE A 145 -13.20 -7.79 9.42
C ILE A 145 -13.29 -9.27 9.85
N VAL A 146 -12.96 -9.54 11.11
CA VAL A 146 -12.91 -10.87 11.73
C VAL A 146 -14.22 -11.23 12.44
N ASP A 147 -15.24 -10.36 12.44
CA ASP A 147 -16.46 -10.54 13.25
C ASP A 147 -17.27 -11.77 12.81
N ASP A 148 -17.19 -12.14 11.52
CA ASP A 148 -17.73 -13.39 10.96
C ASP A 148 -16.69 -14.53 10.93
N GLY A 149 -15.49 -14.26 11.42
CA GLY A 149 -14.29 -15.08 11.31
C GLY A 149 -13.70 -15.06 9.90
N ILE A 150 -12.38 -14.92 9.78
CA ILE A 150 -11.69 -15.15 8.49
C ILE A 150 -11.44 -16.65 8.37
N ASP A 151 -12.18 -17.32 7.49
CA ASP A 151 -11.97 -18.74 7.15
C ASP A 151 -10.55 -18.89 6.56
N ILE A 152 -9.71 -19.64 7.27
CA ILE A 152 -8.34 -19.97 6.84
C ILE A 152 -8.25 -21.39 6.25
N GLY A 153 -9.39 -22.05 6.07
CA GLY A 153 -9.52 -23.43 5.63
C GLY A 153 -9.59 -24.41 6.81
N ASP A 154 -9.93 -25.66 6.48
CA ASP A 154 -10.02 -26.77 7.43
C ASP A 154 -10.90 -26.45 8.65
N ASP A 155 -12.06 -25.81 8.43
CA ASP A 155 -13.02 -25.44 9.47
C ASP A 155 -12.42 -24.57 10.61
N LEU A 156 -11.32 -23.87 10.32
CA LEU A 156 -10.66 -22.92 11.22
C LEU A 156 -10.95 -21.49 10.78
N THR A 157 -11.16 -20.65 11.79
CA THR A 157 -11.38 -19.23 11.65
C THR A 157 -10.39 -18.47 12.53
N ILE A 158 -9.81 -17.40 11.99
CA ILE A 158 -9.18 -16.40 12.86
C ILE A 158 -10.33 -15.68 13.57
N THR A 159 -10.24 -15.54 14.90
CA THR A 159 -11.30 -14.91 15.72
C THR A 159 -10.87 -13.61 16.38
N ASP A 160 -9.56 -13.37 16.49
CA ASP A 160 -9.00 -12.13 17.03
C ASP A 160 -7.57 -11.99 16.50
N GLY A 161 -7.15 -10.76 16.25
CA GLY A 161 -5.83 -10.44 15.73
C GLY A 161 -5.28 -9.16 16.34
N LYS A 162 -4.00 -9.19 16.71
CA LYS A 162 -3.28 -8.04 17.27
C LYS A 162 -2.03 -7.78 16.46
N ILE A 163 -1.80 -6.50 16.15
CA ILE A 163 -0.57 -6.02 15.53
C ILE A 163 0.07 -4.89 16.35
N ASP A 164 1.35 -5.03 16.64
CA ASP A 164 2.21 -4.00 17.23
C ASP A 164 3.40 -3.80 16.31
N ALA A 165 3.54 -2.61 15.73
CA ALA A 165 4.62 -2.37 14.79
C ALA A 165 5.15 -0.94 14.95
N SER A 166 6.45 -0.80 14.73
CA SER A 166 7.12 0.49 14.67
C SER A 166 8.24 0.46 13.63
N HIS A 167 8.45 1.58 12.92
CA HIS A 167 9.59 1.69 12.03
C HIS A 167 10.11 3.11 11.87
N TYR A 168 11.35 3.19 11.42
CA TYR A 168 12.05 4.41 11.08
C TYR A 168 12.83 4.20 9.78
N ALA A 169 12.88 5.20 8.92
CA ALA A 169 13.67 5.13 7.70
C ALA A 169 14.29 6.47 7.31
N ALA A 170 15.47 6.42 6.70
CA ALA A 170 16.12 7.53 6.03
C ALA A 170 16.20 7.22 4.54
N LEU A 171 15.54 8.02 3.73
CA LEU A 171 15.18 7.69 2.35
C LEU A 171 15.55 8.82 1.39
N VAL A 172 15.85 8.45 0.16
CA VAL A 172 16.14 9.31 -0.98
C VAL A 172 15.13 8.99 -2.06
N ASP A 173 14.41 10.01 -2.51
CA ASP A 173 13.41 9.92 -3.56
C ASP A 173 13.99 10.40 -4.88
N PHE A 174 13.85 9.60 -5.93
CA PHE A 174 14.20 9.93 -7.29
C PHE A 174 12.94 9.98 -8.16
N TYR A 175 12.70 11.13 -8.80
CA TYR A 175 11.56 11.35 -9.67
C TYR A 175 12.05 11.40 -11.12
N PRO A 176 12.07 10.28 -11.84
CA PRO A 176 12.68 10.20 -13.17
C PRO A 176 12.11 11.22 -14.15
N PHE A 177 10.79 11.46 -14.06
CA PHE A 177 10.06 12.34 -14.96
C PHE A 177 9.86 13.76 -14.43
N GLY A 178 10.39 14.12 -13.26
CA GLY A 178 10.40 15.50 -12.76
C GLY A 178 9.06 16.24 -12.92
N ASP A 179 9.03 17.25 -13.79
CA ASP A 179 7.92 18.20 -13.96
C ASP A 179 6.87 17.77 -15.00
N THR A 180 6.91 16.50 -15.44
CA THR A 180 5.96 16.03 -16.47
C THR A 180 4.57 15.89 -15.85
N TRP A 181 3.54 16.51 -16.44
CA TRP A 181 2.19 16.59 -15.87
C TRP A 181 1.57 15.23 -15.47
N ALA A 182 1.77 14.17 -16.27
CA ALA A 182 1.21 12.85 -15.98
C ALA A 182 2.13 11.96 -15.14
N MET A 183 3.45 12.03 -15.36
CA MET A 183 4.43 11.07 -14.82
C MET A 183 5.33 11.66 -13.74
N GLY A 184 5.28 12.96 -13.50
CA GLY A 184 6.12 13.69 -12.53
C GLY A 184 5.83 13.32 -11.07
N ALA A 185 4.68 12.69 -10.83
CA ALA A 185 4.32 12.12 -9.54
C ALA A 185 5.08 10.82 -9.24
N TRP A 186 5.51 10.07 -10.25
CA TRP A 186 6.17 8.78 -10.03
C TRP A 186 7.55 8.98 -9.41
N ARG A 187 7.82 8.21 -8.35
CA ARG A 187 9.09 8.18 -7.64
C ARG A 187 9.62 6.77 -7.48
N ILE A 188 10.94 6.68 -7.45
CA ILE A 188 11.71 5.52 -6.99
C ILE A 188 12.37 5.94 -5.69
N THR A 189 12.21 5.16 -4.64
CA THR A 189 12.75 5.49 -3.32
C THR A 189 13.81 4.46 -2.95
N GLY A 190 14.96 4.94 -2.50
CA GLY A 190 16.03 4.10 -1.95
C GLY A 190 16.49 4.62 -0.61
N GLY A 191 16.96 3.76 0.29
CA GLY A 191 17.50 4.23 1.56
C GLY A 191 17.75 3.11 2.55
N TYR A 192 17.59 3.41 3.82
CA TYR A 192 17.77 2.45 4.91
C TYR A 192 16.58 2.54 5.86
N ALA A 193 16.02 1.39 6.22
CA ALA A 193 14.88 1.28 7.12
C ALA A 193 15.16 0.24 8.20
N PHE A 194 14.59 0.46 9.38
CA PHE A 194 14.63 -0.49 10.49
C PHE A 194 13.36 -0.37 11.33
N GLY A 195 12.97 -1.48 11.95
CA GLY A 195 11.75 -1.54 12.72
C GLY A 195 11.49 -2.93 13.30
N ASP A 196 10.36 -3.03 13.97
CA ASP A 196 9.82 -4.23 14.57
C ASP A 196 8.35 -4.38 14.19
N MET A 197 7.91 -5.62 14.03
CA MET A 197 6.51 -5.98 13.81
C MET A 197 6.20 -7.25 14.57
N ASN A 198 5.27 -7.16 15.50
CA ASN A 198 4.73 -8.26 16.27
C ASN A 198 3.26 -8.45 15.88
N MET A 199 2.93 -9.64 15.40
CA MET A 199 1.57 -10.05 15.07
C MET A 199 1.21 -11.28 15.90
N ALA A 200 -0.01 -11.31 16.43
CA ALA A 200 -0.59 -12.49 17.04
C ALA A 200 -2.01 -12.66 16.51
N ALA A 201 -2.39 -13.88 16.19
CA ALA A 201 -3.72 -14.24 15.74
C ALA A 201 -4.23 -15.41 16.59
N ASN A 202 -5.40 -15.22 17.20
CA ASN A 202 -6.13 -16.30 17.84
C ASN A 202 -6.93 -17.04 16.77
N ILE A 203 -6.73 -18.35 16.72
CA ILE A 203 -7.38 -19.26 15.79
C ILE A 203 -8.38 -20.05 16.62
N ALA A 204 -9.64 -20.07 16.21
CA ALA A 204 -10.63 -20.98 16.75
C ALA A 204 -11.27 -21.78 15.63
N GLY A 205 -11.77 -22.95 15.96
CA GLY A 205 -12.59 -23.74 15.05
C GLY A 205 -13.80 -24.27 15.81
N THR A 206 -14.96 -24.29 15.17
CA THR A 206 -16.15 -24.98 15.67
C THR A 206 -16.60 -26.02 14.67
N PHE A 207 -16.77 -27.25 15.13
CA PHE A 207 -16.98 -28.40 14.25
C PHE A 207 -18.39 -28.97 14.40
N ASP A 208 -19.19 -28.82 13.36
CA ASP A 208 -20.50 -29.47 13.27
C ASP A 208 -20.36 -30.87 12.66
N GLY A 209 -20.39 -31.89 13.51
CA GLY A 209 -20.36 -33.28 13.08
C GLY A 209 -20.81 -34.25 14.16
N PRO A 210 -21.34 -35.44 13.79
CA PRO A 210 -21.94 -36.40 14.73
C PRO A 210 -20.96 -37.01 15.75
N SER A 211 -19.67 -36.66 15.67
CA SER A 211 -18.62 -37.11 16.60
C SER A 211 -17.79 -35.97 17.23
N GLY A 212 -18.11 -34.68 16.96
CA GLY A 212 -17.48 -33.52 17.62
C GLY A 212 -15.95 -33.60 17.63
N ARG A 213 -15.33 -33.73 16.46
CA ARG A 213 -13.90 -33.98 16.34
C ARG A 213 -13.27 -33.24 15.19
N TYR A 214 -12.18 -32.54 15.47
CA TYR A 214 -11.31 -31.96 14.46
C TYR A 214 -9.99 -32.69 14.39
N GLU A 215 -9.59 -33.15 13.21
CA GLU A 215 -8.30 -33.81 12.99
C GLU A 215 -7.37 -32.91 12.18
N PHE A 216 -6.10 -32.85 12.59
CA PHE A 216 -5.06 -32.09 11.90
C PHE A 216 -3.74 -32.86 11.96
N GLU A 217 -2.77 -32.43 11.16
CA GLU A 217 -1.45 -33.04 11.09
C GLU A 217 -0.37 -32.01 11.47
N LEU A 218 0.54 -32.39 12.36
CA LEU A 218 1.74 -31.62 12.69
C LEU A 218 2.97 -32.48 12.39
N ALA A 219 3.78 -32.04 11.43
CA ALA A 219 5.02 -32.71 11.03
C ALA A 219 4.85 -34.23 10.76
N GLY A 220 3.78 -34.63 10.07
CA GLY A 220 3.48 -36.03 9.77
C GLY A 220 2.70 -36.79 10.85
N GLN A 221 2.52 -36.20 12.03
CA GLN A 221 1.82 -36.82 13.14
C GLN A 221 0.37 -36.32 13.22
N ARG A 222 -0.59 -37.25 13.32
CA ARG A 222 -2.02 -36.92 13.36
C ARG A 222 -2.47 -36.61 14.78
N TYR A 223 -3.13 -35.47 14.92
CA TYR A 223 -3.72 -34.97 16.15
C TYR A 223 -5.22 -34.74 15.95
N ALA A 224 -5.96 -34.72 17.06
CA ALA A 224 -7.35 -34.36 17.02
C ALA A 224 -7.87 -33.77 18.34
N TYR A 225 -8.74 -32.77 18.27
CA TYR A 225 -9.48 -32.28 19.42
C TYR A 225 -10.77 -33.08 19.62
N THR A 226 -11.04 -33.50 20.86
CA THR A 226 -12.33 -34.07 21.25
C THR A 226 -13.24 -33.00 21.82
N GLY A 227 -14.27 -32.62 21.07
CA GLY A 227 -15.18 -31.54 21.41
C GLY A 227 -15.53 -30.71 20.19
N ASN A 228 -16.50 -29.81 20.35
CA ASN A 228 -17.00 -29.00 19.25
C ASN A 228 -16.21 -27.71 19.05
N SER A 229 -15.10 -27.52 19.78
CA SER A 229 -14.26 -26.35 19.61
C SER A 229 -12.78 -26.61 19.86
N MET A 230 -11.95 -25.81 19.20
CA MET A 230 -10.54 -25.64 19.49
C MET A 230 -10.20 -24.16 19.52
N ASN A 231 -9.17 -23.80 20.27
CA ASN A 231 -8.56 -22.49 20.26
C ASN A 231 -7.05 -22.68 20.06
N GLY A 232 -6.34 -21.66 19.61
CA GLY A 232 -4.89 -21.69 19.47
C GLY A 232 -4.40 -20.28 19.15
N THR A 233 -3.09 -20.08 19.21
CA THR A 233 -2.50 -18.78 18.89
C THR A 233 -1.33 -18.98 17.95
N ALA A 234 -1.35 -18.28 16.82
CA ALA A 234 -0.20 -18.14 15.94
C ALA A 234 0.41 -16.76 16.15
N GLY A 235 1.74 -16.67 16.15
CA GLY A 235 2.46 -15.41 16.30
C GLY A 235 3.58 -15.27 15.29
N LEU A 236 3.89 -14.02 14.95
CA LEU A 236 4.97 -13.63 14.07
C LEU A 236 5.67 -12.42 14.68
N ASP A 237 6.97 -12.53 14.95
CA ASP A 237 7.83 -11.42 15.36
C ASP A 237 8.85 -11.15 14.25
N TRP A 238 8.92 -9.92 13.77
CA TRP A 238 9.85 -9.53 12.73
C TRP A 238 10.57 -8.25 13.08
N GLU A 239 11.79 -8.42 13.56
CA GLU A 239 12.77 -7.35 13.65
C GLU A 239 13.55 -7.25 12.33
N TYR A 240 13.38 -6.15 11.60
CA TYR A 240 14.03 -5.94 10.32
C TYR A 240 14.92 -4.71 10.35
N ARG A 241 16.00 -4.78 9.59
CA ARG A 241 16.90 -3.65 9.33
C ARG A 241 17.63 -3.87 8.02
N GLY A 242 17.71 -2.84 7.19
CA GLY A 242 18.48 -2.95 5.96
C GLY A 242 18.13 -1.94 4.89
N PRO A 243 18.70 -2.13 3.69
CA PRO A 243 18.41 -1.31 2.53
C PRO A 243 16.94 -1.36 2.17
N TYR A 244 16.34 -0.21 1.91
CA TYR A 244 14.99 -0.07 1.39
C TYR A 244 15.03 0.24 -0.11
N LEU A 245 14.15 -0.42 -0.86
CA LEU A 245 13.85 -0.07 -2.24
C LEU A 245 12.34 -0.06 -2.44
N GLY A 246 11.82 1.04 -2.98
CA GLY A 246 10.40 1.20 -3.24
C GLY A 246 10.11 2.06 -4.45
N THR A 247 8.83 2.12 -4.78
CA THR A 247 8.26 2.95 -5.83
C THR A 247 6.97 3.58 -5.31
N GLY A 248 6.63 4.76 -5.80
CA GLY A 248 5.46 5.48 -5.31
C GLY A 248 4.98 6.57 -6.25
N PHE A 249 3.89 7.21 -5.84
CA PHE A 249 3.30 8.35 -6.52
C PHE A 249 3.01 9.48 -5.54
N ASP A 250 3.36 10.71 -5.90
CA ASP A 250 2.95 11.93 -5.19
C ASP A 250 2.01 12.76 -6.07
N ILE A 251 0.71 12.50 -5.96
CA ILE A 251 -0.34 13.10 -6.78
C ILE A 251 -0.69 14.47 -6.19
N GLY A 252 -0.39 15.54 -6.93
CA GLY A 252 -0.76 16.90 -6.54
C GLY A 252 -2.27 17.11 -6.57
N LEU A 253 -2.80 17.74 -5.51
CA LEU A 253 -4.18 18.19 -5.44
C LEU A 253 -4.24 19.71 -5.67
N PHE A 254 -4.04 20.51 -4.62
CA PHE A 254 -4.09 21.97 -4.67
C PHE A 254 -3.20 22.58 -3.57
N ALA A 255 -2.68 23.79 -3.82
CA ALA A 255 -1.96 24.62 -2.83
C ALA A 255 -0.81 23.90 -2.07
N GLY A 256 -0.12 22.94 -2.70
CA GLY A 256 0.96 22.17 -2.09
C GLY A 256 0.53 20.85 -1.44
N LEU A 257 -0.78 20.63 -1.25
CA LEU A 257 -1.34 19.37 -0.76
C LEU A 257 -1.26 18.27 -1.82
N LYS A 258 -0.86 17.07 -1.41
CA LYS A 258 -0.72 15.89 -2.27
C LYS A 258 -1.20 14.63 -1.57
N ILE A 259 -1.61 13.65 -2.36
CA ILE A 259 -1.75 12.26 -1.93
C ILE A 259 -0.45 11.56 -2.26
N TYR A 260 0.11 10.80 -1.32
CA TYR A 260 1.24 9.94 -1.60
C TYR A 260 0.87 8.47 -1.42
N VAL A 261 1.45 7.62 -2.26
CA VAL A 261 1.42 6.16 -2.15
C VAL A 261 2.85 5.66 -2.31
N ASP A 262 3.28 4.73 -1.47
CA ASP A 262 4.62 4.14 -1.47
C ASP A 262 4.51 2.63 -1.28
N ALA A 263 5.09 1.85 -2.17
CA ALA A 263 5.19 0.41 -2.05
C ALA A 263 6.65 -0.01 -2.25
N GLY A 264 7.18 -0.79 -1.32
CA GLY A 264 8.57 -1.21 -1.36
C GLY A 264 8.88 -2.37 -0.43
N VAL A 265 10.16 -2.68 -0.35
CA VAL A 265 10.69 -3.77 0.46
C VAL A 265 11.94 -3.32 1.20
N VAL A 266 12.11 -3.81 2.43
CA VAL A 266 13.37 -3.73 3.16
C VAL A 266 14.10 -5.06 3.01
N PHE A 267 15.28 -5.06 2.42
CA PHE A 267 16.13 -6.25 2.36
C PHE A 267 16.74 -6.47 3.73
N THR A 268 16.32 -7.53 4.41
CA THR A 268 16.71 -7.85 5.79
C THR A 268 17.72 -9.00 5.80
N ASN A 269 18.48 -9.13 6.88
CA ASN A 269 19.33 -10.30 7.14
C ASN A 269 18.65 -11.33 8.06
N ARG A 270 17.47 -11.01 8.61
CA ARG A 270 16.66 -11.85 9.51
C ARG A 270 15.25 -12.03 8.94
N ALA A 271 14.81 -13.28 8.87
CA ALA A 271 13.43 -13.62 8.53
C ALA A 271 12.50 -13.34 9.73
N ALA A 272 11.19 -13.36 9.49
CA ALA A 272 10.22 -13.31 10.58
C ALA A 272 10.32 -14.59 11.41
N GLU A 273 10.22 -14.48 12.73
CA GLU A 273 10.19 -15.60 13.66
C GLU A 273 8.76 -16.01 13.93
N LEU A 274 8.45 -17.28 13.65
CA LEU A 274 7.12 -17.83 13.86
C LEU A 274 7.00 -18.47 15.24
N SER A 275 5.81 -18.34 15.82
CA SER A 275 5.43 -19.05 17.05
C SER A 275 4.04 -19.67 16.88
N LEU A 276 3.83 -20.82 17.50
CA LEU A 276 2.57 -21.52 17.48
C LEU A 276 2.28 -22.10 18.87
N ASP A 277 1.12 -21.73 19.42
CA ASP A 277 0.57 -22.34 20.62
C ASP A 277 -0.63 -23.23 20.25
N VAL A 278 -0.54 -24.49 20.67
CA VAL A 278 -1.53 -25.53 20.43
C VAL A 278 -1.95 -26.04 21.80
N PRO A 279 -3.18 -25.72 22.28
CA PRO A 279 -3.59 -26.15 23.61
C PRO A 279 -3.74 -27.66 23.65
N VAL A 280 -3.39 -28.22 24.81
CA VAL A 280 -3.43 -29.67 25.06
C VAL A 280 -4.79 -30.15 25.59
N ASP A 281 -5.66 -29.22 25.98
CA ASP A 281 -6.97 -29.56 26.52
C ASP A 281 -7.80 -30.25 25.44
N ASN A 282 -8.29 -31.45 25.78
CA ASN A 282 -9.02 -32.33 24.86
C ASN A 282 -8.25 -32.74 23.59
N LEU A 283 -6.92 -32.57 23.58
CA LEU A 283 -6.09 -32.98 22.45
C LEU A 283 -5.78 -34.48 22.53
N GLN A 284 -5.87 -35.16 21.40
CA GLN A 284 -5.51 -36.56 21.21
C GLN A 284 -4.48 -36.71 20.08
N THR A 285 -3.66 -37.75 20.14
CA THR A 285 -2.71 -38.15 19.09
C THR A 285 -3.02 -39.57 18.61
N PHE A 286 -2.80 -39.84 17.32
CA PHE A 286 -3.03 -41.16 16.72
C PHE A 286 -1.76 -42.02 16.73
N ASP A 287 -1.83 -43.21 17.33
CA ASP A 287 -0.68 -44.11 17.43
C ASP A 287 -0.63 -45.20 16.34
N GLY A 288 -1.40 -45.03 15.27
CA GLY A 288 -1.53 -46.01 14.18
C GLY A 288 -2.71 -46.98 14.33
N GLY A 289 -3.34 -47.05 15.50
CA GLY A 289 -4.55 -47.88 15.71
C GLY A 289 -5.60 -47.23 16.60
N THR A 290 -5.20 -46.39 17.55
CA THR A 290 -6.07 -45.75 18.53
C THR A 290 -5.70 -44.29 18.75
N TRP A 291 -6.65 -43.54 19.29
CA TRP A 291 -6.44 -42.16 19.68
C TRP A 291 -6.21 -42.06 21.17
N LYS A 292 -5.12 -41.41 21.56
CA LYS A 292 -4.67 -41.30 22.95
C LYS A 292 -4.67 -39.83 23.39
N PRO A 293 -5.21 -39.49 24.56
CA PRO A 293 -5.15 -38.13 25.08
C PRO A 293 -3.69 -37.70 25.30
N VAL A 294 -3.38 -36.43 25.01
CA VAL A 294 -2.08 -35.80 25.25
C VAL A 294 -2.03 -35.26 26.68
N ASP A 295 -2.16 -36.15 27.65
CA ASP A 295 -2.35 -35.80 29.08
C ASP A 295 -1.08 -35.94 29.92
N ASN A 296 -0.12 -36.76 29.49
CA ASN A 296 1.12 -37.05 30.20
C ASN A 296 2.34 -36.32 29.63
N ALA A 297 3.42 -36.26 30.43
CA ALA A 297 4.63 -35.53 30.09
C ALA A 297 5.32 -36.05 28.81
N THR A 298 5.30 -37.36 28.55
CA THR A 298 5.93 -37.95 27.36
C THR A 298 5.25 -37.45 26.09
N LEU A 299 3.92 -37.56 26.00
CA LEU A 299 3.15 -37.12 24.83
C LEU A 299 3.18 -35.60 24.65
N LYS A 300 3.21 -34.83 25.74
CA LYS A 300 3.38 -33.38 25.69
C LYS A 300 4.76 -32.99 25.15
N ASN A 301 5.82 -33.67 25.58
CA ASN A 301 7.16 -33.44 25.03
C ASN A 301 7.26 -33.84 23.55
N GLU A 302 6.58 -34.91 23.13
CA GLU A 302 6.48 -35.27 21.71
C GLU A 302 5.74 -34.20 20.91
N LEU A 303 4.61 -33.68 21.41
CA LEU A 303 3.89 -32.56 20.79
C LEU A 303 4.81 -31.33 20.63
N GLU A 304 5.53 -30.92 21.68
CA GLU A 304 6.46 -29.79 21.58
C GLU A 304 7.57 -30.02 20.56
N LYS A 305 8.05 -31.26 20.43
CA LYS A 305 9.01 -31.62 19.37
C LYS A 305 8.39 -31.46 17.97
N TYR A 306 7.20 -32.01 17.72
CA TYR A 306 6.55 -31.89 16.41
C TYR A 306 6.12 -30.45 16.09
N LYS A 307 5.73 -29.66 17.10
CA LYS A 307 5.52 -28.21 16.96
C LYS A 307 6.80 -27.52 16.52
N ALA A 308 7.92 -27.82 17.18
CA ALA A 308 9.22 -27.25 16.82
C ALA A 308 9.65 -27.67 15.41
N ASP A 309 9.44 -28.93 15.01
CA ASP A 309 9.75 -29.43 13.66
C ASP A 309 8.88 -28.74 12.60
N ALA A 310 7.57 -28.59 12.84
CA ALA A 310 6.66 -27.87 11.94
C ALA A 310 7.00 -26.38 11.83
N LEU A 311 7.35 -25.73 12.95
CA LEU A 311 7.82 -24.35 12.97
C LEU A 311 9.14 -24.20 12.24
N ALA A 312 10.08 -25.14 12.39
CA ALA A 312 11.37 -25.12 11.70
C ALA A 312 11.22 -25.27 10.19
N ASP A 313 10.29 -26.12 9.72
CA ASP A 313 9.98 -26.26 8.29
C ASP A 313 9.39 -24.95 7.72
N ALA A 314 8.40 -24.37 8.40
CA ALA A 314 7.81 -23.08 8.02
C ALA A 314 8.84 -21.93 8.08
N GLN A 315 9.72 -21.94 9.09
CA GLN A 315 10.79 -20.98 9.25
C GLN A 315 11.83 -21.09 8.12
N SER A 316 12.13 -22.32 7.67
CA SER A 316 13.03 -22.55 6.54
C SER A 316 12.48 -21.97 5.24
N GLU A 317 11.17 -22.02 5.01
CA GLU A 317 10.56 -21.36 3.86
C GLU A 317 10.69 -19.83 3.97
N LEU A 318 10.49 -19.24 5.16
CA LEU A 318 10.66 -17.80 5.39
C LEU A 318 12.11 -17.33 5.30
N ASP A 319 13.07 -18.18 5.64
CA ASP A 319 14.50 -17.89 5.54
C ASP A 319 14.95 -17.64 4.10
N ASP A 320 14.22 -18.16 3.11
CA ASP A 320 14.44 -17.84 1.69
C ASP A 320 13.95 -16.44 1.33
N PHE A 321 12.96 -15.90 2.06
CA PHE A 321 12.31 -14.62 1.81
C PHE A 321 12.74 -13.54 2.81
N LYS A 322 14.00 -13.11 2.72
CA LYS A 322 14.57 -12.06 3.58
C LYS A 322 14.24 -10.64 3.12
N PHE A 323 12.97 -10.37 2.89
CA PHE A 323 12.48 -9.01 2.62
C PHE A 323 11.20 -8.70 3.39
N TYR A 324 11.15 -7.51 3.98
CA TYR A 324 9.97 -7.00 4.66
C TYR A 324 9.18 -6.09 3.71
N PRO A 325 7.95 -6.45 3.29
CA PRO A 325 7.14 -5.60 2.44
C PRO A 325 6.58 -4.41 3.21
N MET A 326 6.47 -3.27 2.54
CA MET A 326 5.98 -2.03 3.13
C MET A 326 5.09 -1.31 2.12
N VAL A 327 3.86 -1.01 2.52
CA VAL A 327 2.90 -0.26 1.70
C VAL A 327 2.31 0.86 2.55
N LYS A 328 2.43 2.10 2.07
CA LYS A 328 1.98 3.31 2.75
C LYS A 328 1.13 4.16 1.81
N ALA A 329 0.13 4.83 2.36
CA ALA A 329 -0.63 5.85 1.67
C ALA A 329 -1.01 6.98 2.62
N GLY A 330 -1.11 8.20 2.12
CA GLY A 330 -1.53 9.31 2.96
C GLY A 330 -1.54 10.65 2.25
N PHE A 331 -1.54 11.70 3.06
CA PHE A 331 -1.49 13.08 2.58
C PHE A 331 -0.17 13.71 2.97
N MET A 332 0.34 14.56 2.09
CA MET A 332 1.50 15.39 2.38
C MET A 332 1.27 16.82 1.94
N TYR A 333 1.96 17.74 2.60
CA TYR A 333 2.00 19.14 2.23
C TYR A 333 3.44 19.51 1.87
N ARG A 334 3.60 20.15 0.72
CA ARG A 334 4.86 20.78 0.30
C ARG A 334 4.71 22.29 0.34
N PHE A 335 5.61 22.94 1.08
CA PHE A 335 5.68 24.38 1.21
C PHE A 335 6.34 25.04 0.00
#